data_AF-A0A549SNF9-F1
#
_entry.id   AF-A0A549SNF9-F1
#
_cell.length_a   1.000
_cell.length_b   1.000
_cell.length_c   1.000
_cell.angle_alpha   90.00
_cell.angle_beta   90.00
_cell.angle_gamma   90.00
#
_symmetry.space_group_name_H-M   'P 1'
#
loop_
_entity.id
_entity.type
_entity.pdbx_description
1 polymer ?
#
loop_
_entity_poly.entity_id
_entity_poly.type
_entity_poly.pdbx_seq_one_letter_code
_entity_poly.pdbx_strand_id
1 'polypeptide(L)'
;MGSIIFLPGILGSELFLDGEQVWPPTALEAKFGYGRIDKLTDPGLRPGNPIDSVLCFEIYGPLLRDLGDIASGNAGAPARSFHAFGYDWRVDLRDIAANVAARIDALPAGDLSKISFVGHSMGCLIIRLILESGLYDAKPWFAAVKSFTALAGPHQGAPAALVRALGLEGTAGLSAADLKRVSADPRYPALYQLLPAPGVAALVEAKGNHLTELNLYAEKTAEELGLSWENLGKAAAIHDVLSRNRRPSSVEYVYLAGAGNDTWVRTDRVGAQPIPRKGKETGDGTVPLWSAINSAYIHHAAPAAHDKVFLNEQIRTLLYFSLDARPAATAFLSAAQKPLLSIFPIHPVYARGKPIDIMLVPVRPTRDISGELIVEFSDGDRNPAFQPFIRLPLAYAGAPVEQLKIRLDPPSKIGFYRVSFSGSHDLAATGAAIFVVSDVGGATGE
;
A
#
# COMPACT_ATOMS: atom_id res chain seq x y z
N MET A 1 -20.11 -11.54 -20.45
CA MET A 1 -19.10 -12.25 -19.65
C MET A 1 -18.38 -11.17 -18.88
N GLY A 2 -18.61 -11.00 -17.58
CA GLY A 2 -18.16 -9.79 -16.88
C GLY A 2 -16.64 -9.58 -16.84
N SER A 3 -16.19 -8.52 -16.18
CA SER A 3 -14.78 -8.21 -15.96
C SER A 3 -14.44 -7.90 -14.50
N ILE A 4 -13.19 -8.17 -14.15
CA ILE A 4 -12.53 -7.71 -12.93
C ILE A 4 -11.47 -6.70 -13.35
N ILE A 5 -11.54 -5.50 -12.79
CA ILE A 5 -10.63 -4.40 -13.11
C ILE A 5 -9.81 -4.06 -11.88
N PHE A 6 -8.48 -4.17 -11.98
CA PHE A 6 -7.55 -3.88 -10.91
C PHE A 6 -6.79 -2.57 -11.14
N LEU A 7 -6.69 -1.75 -10.09
CA LEU A 7 -5.87 -0.54 -10.03
C LEU A 7 -4.88 -0.61 -8.86
N PRO A 8 -3.55 -0.55 -9.11
CA PRO A 8 -2.54 -0.54 -8.07
C PRO A 8 -2.51 0.78 -7.30
N GLY A 9 -1.67 0.86 -6.27
CA GLY A 9 -1.39 2.07 -5.48
C GLY A 9 -0.37 3.02 -6.12
N ILE A 10 -0.06 4.10 -5.39
CA ILE A 10 1.02 5.03 -5.77
C ILE A 10 2.34 4.27 -5.86
N LEU A 11 3.18 4.60 -6.84
CA LEU A 11 4.41 3.87 -7.17
C LEU A 11 4.18 2.42 -7.66
N GLY A 12 2.94 1.99 -7.85
CA GLY A 12 2.59 0.61 -8.13
C GLY A 12 2.55 0.21 -9.61
N SER A 13 2.88 1.14 -10.51
CA SER A 13 2.91 0.91 -11.96
C SER A 13 4.28 1.23 -12.52
N GLU A 14 4.72 0.48 -13.52
CA GLU A 14 5.93 0.74 -14.27
C GLU A 14 5.83 2.08 -15.02
N LEU A 15 6.94 2.81 -15.15
CA LEU A 15 7.03 4.02 -15.98
C LEU A 15 8.18 3.89 -16.98
N PHE A 16 7.92 4.27 -18.22
CA PHE A 16 8.87 4.17 -19.33
C PHE A 16 9.11 5.51 -20.01
N LEU A 17 10.37 5.84 -20.31
CA LEU A 17 10.77 6.99 -21.13
C LEU A 17 11.47 6.46 -22.38
N ASP A 18 10.94 6.75 -23.57
CA ASP A 18 11.52 6.31 -24.84
C ASP A 18 11.86 4.79 -24.90
N GLY A 19 11.03 3.98 -24.24
CA GLY A 19 11.19 2.53 -24.15
C GLY A 19 12.11 2.03 -23.01
N GLU A 20 12.82 2.93 -22.32
CA GLU A 20 13.59 2.60 -21.11
C GLU A 20 12.66 2.57 -19.89
N GLN A 21 12.72 1.49 -19.10
CA GLN A 21 12.00 1.42 -17.82
C GLN A 21 12.69 2.33 -16.78
N VAL A 22 12.04 3.45 -16.45
CA VAL A 22 12.51 4.43 -15.46
C VAL A 22 12.06 4.05 -14.05
N TRP A 23 10.87 3.47 -13.91
CA TRP A 23 10.34 2.97 -12.63
C TRP A 23 9.83 1.55 -12.81
N PRO A 24 10.08 0.60 -11.89
CA PRO A 24 10.66 0.72 -10.52
C PRO A 24 12.17 1.01 -10.42
N PRO A 25 12.71 1.25 -9.20
CA PRO A 25 14.15 1.29 -8.96
C PRO A 25 14.82 -0.05 -9.28
N THR A 26 16.08 0.00 -9.69
CA THR A 26 16.96 -1.17 -9.77
C THR A 26 17.42 -1.64 -8.39
N ALA A 27 18.03 -2.83 -8.31
CA ALA A 27 18.65 -3.34 -7.07
C ALA A 27 19.65 -2.38 -6.45
N LEU A 28 20.50 -1.81 -7.30
CA LEU A 28 21.52 -0.86 -6.90
C LEU A 28 20.86 0.42 -6.34
N GLU A 29 19.81 0.90 -6.99
CA GLU A 29 19.07 2.09 -6.55
C GLU A 29 18.29 1.86 -5.24
N ALA A 30 17.76 0.66 -5.01
CA ALA A 30 17.13 0.33 -3.73
C ALA A 30 18.15 0.34 -2.57
N LYS A 31 19.41 -0.09 -2.82
CA LYS A 31 20.49 -0.15 -1.81
C LYS A 31 21.20 1.19 -1.58
N PHE A 32 21.43 1.95 -2.65
CA PHE A 32 22.32 3.12 -2.66
C PHE A 32 21.61 4.42 -3.08
N GLY A 33 20.30 4.36 -3.32
CA GLY A 33 19.47 5.51 -3.64
C GLY A 33 19.14 5.62 -5.12
N TYR A 34 17.99 6.21 -5.40
CA TYR A 34 17.50 6.38 -6.76
C TYR A 34 18.35 7.39 -7.55
N GLY A 35 18.96 6.94 -8.65
CA GLY A 35 19.91 7.73 -9.44
C GLY A 35 19.31 8.41 -10.67
N ARG A 36 18.02 8.21 -10.94
CA ARG A 36 17.36 8.60 -12.20
C ARG A 36 16.24 9.62 -12.00
N ILE A 37 16.36 10.47 -10.97
CA ILE A 37 15.31 11.42 -10.58
C ILE A 37 14.91 12.36 -11.74
N ASP A 38 15.87 12.82 -12.54
CA ASP A 38 15.58 13.72 -13.66
C ASP A 38 14.70 13.04 -14.72
N LYS A 39 14.97 11.76 -15.05
CA LYS A 39 14.11 10.95 -15.93
C LYS A 39 12.74 10.71 -15.30
N LEU A 40 12.69 10.48 -13.98
CA LEU A 40 11.45 10.28 -13.25
C LEU A 40 10.61 11.56 -13.16
N THR A 41 11.18 12.74 -13.40
CA THR A 41 10.46 14.03 -13.49
C THR A 41 10.21 14.47 -14.93
N ASP A 42 10.43 13.57 -15.91
CA ASP A 42 10.14 13.85 -17.31
C ASP A 42 8.62 13.74 -17.59
N PRO A 43 8.00 14.73 -18.26
CA PRO A 43 6.58 14.71 -18.58
C PRO A 43 6.23 13.69 -19.68
N GLY A 44 7.20 13.20 -20.44
CA GLY A 44 7.03 12.21 -21.51
C GLY A 44 6.95 10.76 -21.04
N LEU A 45 7.06 10.49 -19.73
CA LEU A 45 6.91 9.13 -19.19
C LEU A 45 5.54 8.54 -19.54
N ARG A 46 5.55 7.25 -19.87
CA ARG A 46 4.35 6.48 -20.18
C ARG A 46 4.19 5.34 -19.19
N PRO A 47 2.97 5.08 -18.70
CA PRO A 47 2.74 3.97 -17.80
C PRO A 47 2.79 2.63 -18.53
N GLY A 48 3.37 1.63 -17.85
CA GLY A 48 3.31 0.22 -18.23
C GLY A 48 2.27 -0.53 -17.40
N ASN A 49 2.61 -1.75 -17.01
CA ASN A 49 1.72 -2.61 -16.22
C ASN A 49 1.84 -2.29 -14.72
N PRO A 50 0.90 -2.75 -13.88
CA PRO A 50 1.13 -2.86 -12.46
C PRO A 50 2.37 -3.71 -12.19
N ILE A 51 3.18 -3.32 -11.23
CA ILE A 51 4.46 -3.99 -10.94
C ILE A 51 4.17 -5.35 -10.29
N ASP A 52 4.44 -6.43 -11.01
CA ASP A 52 4.36 -7.78 -10.47
C ASP A 52 5.41 -7.97 -9.36
N SER A 53 6.68 -7.77 -9.72
CA SER A 53 7.81 -7.91 -8.81
C SER A 53 8.93 -6.92 -9.11
N VAL A 54 9.74 -6.63 -8.10
CA VAL A 54 11.02 -5.93 -8.23
C VAL A 54 12.09 -6.87 -7.69
N LEU A 55 12.91 -7.45 -8.57
CA LEU A 55 13.95 -8.42 -8.19
C LEU A 55 13.35 -9.69 -7.54
N CYS A 56 13.57 -9.89 -6.24
CA CYS A 56 13.00 -10.96 -5.44
C CYS A 56 11.78 -10.51 -4.61
N PHE A 57 11.36 -9.24 -4.71
CA PHE A 57 10.18 -8.72 -4.02
C PHE A 57 8.96 -8.85 -4.91
N GLU A 58 8.06 -9.75 -4.55
CA GLU A 58 6.73 -9.75 -5.13
C GLU A 58 5.97 -8.52 -4.63
N ILE A 59 5.61 -7.60 -5.52
CA ILE A 59 4.82 -6.40 -5.19
C ILE A 59 3.34 -6.76 -5.35
N TYR A 60 2.83 -6.85 -6.58
CA TYR A 60 1.45 -7.27 -6.85
C TYR A 60 1.28 -8.70 -7.34
N GLY A 61 2.37 -9.42 -7.65
CA GLY A 61 2.31 -10.78 -8.20
C GLY A 61 1.29 -11.72 -7.54
N PRO A 62 1.31 -11.90 -6.22
CA PRO A 62 0.33 -12.71 -5.50
C PRO A 62 -1.11 -12.27 -5.75
N LEU A 63 -1.39 -10.96 -5.68
CA LEU A 63 -2.73 -10.42 -5.93
C LEU A 63 -3.15 -10.60 -7.40
N LEU A 64 -2.25 -10.34 -8.35
CA LEU A 64 -2.54 -10.51 -9.78
C LEU A 64 -2.84 -11.97 -10.12
N ARG A 65 -2.13 -12.93 -9.51
CA ARG A 65 -2.41 -14.36 -9.64
C ARG A 65 -3.76 -14.72 -9.05
N ASP A 66 -4.07 -14.26 -7.83
CA ASP A 66 -5.38 -14.50 -7.22
C ASP A 66 -6.52 -13.96 -8.08
N LEU A 67 -6.41 -12.73 -8.59
CA LEU A 67 -7.43 -12.12 -9.46
C LEU A 67 -7.53 -12.84 -10.81
N GLY A 68 -6.40 -13.29 -11.37
CA GLY A 68 -6.36 -14.12 -12.58
C GLY A 68 -7.02 -15.49 -12.39
N ASP A 69 -6.78 -16.14 -11.25
CA ASP A 69 -7.39 -17.42 -10.87
C ASP A 69 -8.91 -17.29 -10.64
N ILE A 70 -9.35 -16.16 -10.05
CA ILE A 70 -10.77 -15.85 -9.91
C ILE A 70 -11.40 -15.62 -11.29
N ALA A 71 -10.75 -14.81 -12.14
CA ALA A 71 -11.26 -14.47 -13.46
C ALA A 71 -11.31 -15.67 -14.40
N SER A 72 -10.36 -16.61 -14.31
CA SER A 72 -10.38 -17.85 -15.10
C SER A 72 -11.48 -18.84 -14.67
N GLY A 73 -12.11 -18.61 -13.52
CA GLY A 73 -13.13 -19.48 -12.93
C GLY A 73 -12.58 -20.63 -12.10
N ASN A 74 -11.25 -20.71 -11.92
CA ASN A 74 -10.59 -21.73 -11.11
C ASN A 74 -10.96 -21.63 -9.63
N ALA A 75 -11.39 -20.45 -9.17
CA ALA A 75 -11.84 -20.19 -7.80
C ALA A 75 -13.36 -20.40 -7.59
N GLY A 76 -14.03 -21.17 -8.47
CA GLY A 76 -15.47 -21.45 -8.36
C GLY A 76 -16.40 -20.26 -8.69
N ALA A 77 -15.83 -19.16 -9.20
CA ALA A 77 -16.58 -18.05 -9.78
C ALA A 77 -16.85 -18.29 -11.27
N PRO A 78 -17.90 -17.66 -11.86
CA PRO A 78 -18.04 -17.64 -13.31
C PRO A 78 -16.84 -16.96 -13.97
N ALA A 79 -16.36 -17.52 -15.09
CA ALA A 79 -15.25 -16.94 -15.84
C ALA A 79 -15.57 -15.51 -16.33
N ARG A 80 -14.55 -14.64 -16.25
CA ARG A 80 -14.58 -13.19 -16.50
C ARG A 80 -13.27 -12.77 -17.15
N SER A 81 -13.28 -11.61 -17.78
CA SER A 81 -12.04 -10.98 -18.26
C SER A 81 -11.32 -10.27 -17.09
N PHE A 82 -9.99 -10.39 -17.02
CA PHE A 82 -9.19 -9.69 -16.03
C PHE A 82 -8.39 -8.56 -16.68
N HIS A 83 -8.54 -7.35 -16.15
CA HIS A 83 -7.89 -6.15 -16.65
C HIS A 83 -7.10 -5.47 -15.53
N ALA A 84 -5.77 -5.56 -15.60
CA ALA A 84 -4.87 -4.88 -14.67
C ALA A 84 -4.36 -3.58 -15.30
N PHE A 85 -4.76 -2.43 -14.77
CA PHE A 85 -4.48 -1.14 -15.37
C PHE A 85 -3.36 -0.41 -14.61
N GLY A 86 -2.15 -0.41 -15.18
CA GLY A 86 -1.10 0.51 -14.76
C GLY A 86 -1.37 1.93 -15.25
N TYR A 87 -0.86 2.91 -14.51
CA TYR A 87 -1.07 4.34 -14.76
C TYR A 87 0.11 5.17 -14.27
N ASP A 88 0.23 6.41 -14.76
CA ASP A 88 1.27 7.33 -14.27
C ASP A 88 0.88 7.80 -12.87
N TRP A 89 1.53 7.24 -11.86
CA TRP A 89 1.18 7.47 -10.46
C TRP A 89 1.59 8.86 -9.95
N ARG A 90 2.18 9.71 -10.79
CA ARG A 90 2.60 11.07 -10.44
C ARG A 90 1.50 12.10 -10.70
N VAL A 91 0.70 11.90 -11.75
CA VAL A 91 -0.21 12.93 -12.29
C VAL A 91 -1.53 13.01 -11.52
N ASP A 92 -2.37 14.00 -11.85
CA ASP A 92 -3.64 14.24 -11.18
C ASP A 92 -4.57 13.02 -11.21
N LEU A 93 -5.09 12.59 -10.06
CA LEU A 93 -5.97 11.40 -9.99
C LEU A 93 -7.25 11.58 -10.82
N ARG A 94 -7.70 12.81 -11.09
CA ARG A 94 -8.85 13.06 -11.97
C ARG A 94 -8.53 12.71 -13.42
N ASP A 95 -7.31 13.04 -13.87
CA ASP A 95 -6.82 12.69 -15.21
C ASP A 95 -6.63 11.17 -15.31
N ILE A 96 -6.11 10.54 -14.25
CA ILE A 96 -5.99 9.08 -14.18
C ILE A 96 -7.38 8.43 -14.25
N ALA A 97 -8.36 8.92 -13.49
CA ALA A 97 -9.74 8.41 -13.53
C ALA A 97 -10.36 8.55 -14.94
N ALA A 98 -10.13 9.66 -15.63
CA ALA A 98 -10.59 9.86 -17.00
C ALA A 98 -9.92 8.89 -17.98
N ASN A 99 -8.61 8.66 -17.85
CA ASN A 99 -7.87 7.71 -18.67
C ASN A 99 -8.33 6.26 -18.42
N VAL A 100 -8.59 5.89 -17.16
CA VAL A 100 -9.14 4.57 -16.82
C VAL A 100 -10.54 4.42 -17.40
N ALA A 101 -11.42 5.41 -17.27
CA ALA A 101 -12.76 5.37 -17.86
C ALA A 101 -12.72 5.19 -19.39
N ALA A 102 -11.80 5.88 -20.08
CA ALA A 102 -11.61 5.72 -21.52
C ALA A 102 -11.11 4.31 -21.89
N ARG A 103 -10.27 3.68 -21.05
CA ARG A 103 -9.87 2.28 -21.25
C ARG A 103 -11.02 1.32 -21.06
N ILE A 104 -11.95 1.60 -20.14
CA ILE A 104 -13.17 0.80 -19.94
C ILE A 104 -14.10 0.93 -21.16
N ASP A 105 -14.25 2.14 -21.71
CA ASP A 105 -15.02 2.38 -22.94
C ASP A 105 -14.52 1.53 -24.12
N ALA A 106 -13.21 1.24 -24.15
CA ALA A 106 -12.57 0.45 -25.20
C ALA A 106 -12.61 -1.07 -24.96
N LEU A 107 -13.14 -1.54 -23.83
CA LEU A 107 -13.24 -2.98 -23.57
C LEU A 107 -14.32 -3.64 -24.45
N PRO A 108 -14.16 -4.94 -24.78
CA PRO A 108 -15.18 -5.69 -25.50
C PRO A 108 -16.54 -5.63 -24.79
N ALA A 109 -17.64 -5.52 -25.56
CA ALA A 109 -18.99 -5.45 -25.00
C ALA A 109 -19.32 -6.63 -24.05
N GLY A 110 -18.71 -7.80 -24.29
CA GLY A 110 -18.79 -8.95 -23.41
C GLY A 110 -18.38 -8.60 -21.98
N ASP A 111 -17.22 -7.96 -21.82
CA ASP A 111 -16.55 -7.59 -20.56
C ASP A 111 -17.34 -6.56 -19.74
N LEU A 112 -18.21 -5.82 -20.42
CA LEU A 112 -19.04 -4.76 -19.85
C LEU A 112 -20.39 -5.29 -19.33
N SER A 113 -20.64 -6.60 -19.30
CA SER A 113 -21.91 -7.14 -18.79
C SER A 113 -22.03 -7.09 -17.26
N LYS A 114 -20.90 -7.10 -16.55
CA LYS A 114 -20.79 -6.98 -15.09
C LYS A 114 -19.35 -6.56 -14.78
N ILE A 115 -19.15 -5.47 -14.06
CA ILE A 115 -17.82 -4.96 -13.70
C ILE A 115 -17.63 -5.04 -12.18
N SER A 116 -16.51 -5.62 -11.76
CA SER A 116 -16.04 -5.60 -10.38
C SER A 116 -14.71 -4.86 -10.32
N PHE A 117 -14.63 -3.82 -9.49
CA PHE A 117 -13.39 -3.10 -9.27
C PHE A 117 -12.64 -3.64 -8.06
N VAL A 118 -11.32 -3.72 -8.17
CA VAL A 118 -10.39 -3.96 -7.06
C VAL A 118 -9.36 -2.84 -7.06
N GLY A 119 -9.31 -2.06 -5.99
CA GLY A 119 -8.33 -1.01 -5.80
C GLY A 119 -7.36 -1.37 -4.70
N HIS A 120 -6.09 -1.03 -4.85
CA HIS A 120 -5.13 -1.01 -3.75
C HIS A 120 -4.63 0.40 -3.48
N SER A 121 -4.58 0.82 -2.21
CA SER A 121 -4.01 2.11 -1.80
C SER A 121 -4.61 3.26 -2.62
N MET A 122 -3.78 4.07 -3.31
CA MET A 122 -4.25 5.17 -4.18
C MET A 122 -5.23 4.72 -5.28
N GLY A 123 -5.13 3.49 -5.77
CA GLY A 123 -6.07 2.91 -6.75
C GLY A 123 -7.52 2.94 -6.25
N CYS A 124 -7.73 2.84 -4.94
CA CYS A 124 -9.05 2.97 -4.32
C CYS A 124 -9.64 4.37 -4.55
N LEU A 125 -8.85 5.44 -4.45
CA LEU A 125 -9.32 6.81 -4.66
C LEU A 125 -9.67 7.07 -6.12
N ILE A 126 -8.88 6.52 -7.06
CA ILE A 126 -9.17 6.60 -8.49
C ILE A 126 -10.52 5.93 -8.81
N ILE A 127 -10.77 4.73 -8.27
CA ILE A 127 -12.05 4.04 -8.44
C ILE A 127 -13.18 4.85 -7.83
N ARG A 128 -13.01 5.39 -6.61
CA ARG A 128 -14.02 6.27 -6.00
C ARG A 128 -14.28 7.52 -6.84
N LEU A 129 -13.28 8.14 -7.46
CA LEU A 129 -13.49 9.26 -8.38
C LEU A 129 -14.30 8.85 -9.60
N ILE A 130 -14.07 7.64 -10.13
CA ILE A 130 -14.89 7.10 -11.23
C ILE A 130 -16.35 6.93 -10.77
N LEU A 131 -16.58 6.38 -9.58
CA LEU A 131 -17.92 6.02 -9.11
C LEU A 131 -18.70 7.17 -8.46
N GLU A 132 -18.03 8.13 -7.82
CA GLU A 132 -18.65 9.12 -6.93
C GLU A 132 -18.57 10.55 -7.48
N SER A 133 -17.81 10.82 -8.54
CA SER A 133 -17.71 12.18 -9.09
C SER A 133 -18.99 12.66 -9.80
N GLY A 134 -19.80 11.72 -10.30
CA GLY A 134 -20.92 11.99 -11.18
C GLY A 134 -20.54 12.25 -12.65
N LEU A 135 -19.24 12.27 -12.97
CA LEU A 135 -18.75 12.56 -14.34
C LEU A 135 -18.96 11.38 -15.29
N TYR A 136 -19.06 10.17 -14.76
CA TYR A 136 -19.11 8.93 -15.53
C TYR A 136 -20.48 8.25 -15.48
N ASP A 137 -21.47 8.83 -14.79
CA ASP A 137 -22.81 8.25 -14.60
C ASP A 137 -23.51 7.91 -15.93
N ALA A 138 -23.25 8.72 -16.97
CA ALA A 138 -23.81 8.54 -18.31
C ALA A 138 -23.04 7.55 -19.20
N LYS A 139 -21.92 6.99 -18.73
CA LYS A 139 -21.15 6.01 -19.51
C LYS A 139 -21.95 4.70 -19.62
N PRO A 140 -22.02 4.07 -20.82
CA PRO A 140 -22.83 2.85 -21.01
C PRO A 140 -22.48 1.71 -20.04
N TRP A 141 -21.20 1.57 -19.68
CA TRP A 141 -20.73 0.54 -18.76
C TRP A 141 -20.97 0.85 -17.28
N PHE A 142 -21.31 2.09 -16.92
CA PHE A 142 -21.41 2.49 -15.50
C PHE A 142 -22.48 1.70 -14.75
N ALA A 143 -23.63 1.47 -15.37
CA ALA A 143 -24.71 0.66 -14.82
C ALA A 143 -24.33 -0.83 -14.62
N ALA A 144 -23.29 -1.30 -15.31
CA ALA A 144 -22.78 -2.65 -15.19
C ALA A 144 -21.83 -2.85 -14.01
N VAL A 145 -21.36 -1.78 -13.37
CA VAL A 145 -20.55 -1.88 -12.14
C VAL A 145 -21.42 -2.42 -11.00
N LYS A 146 -20.96 -3.50 -10.35
CA LYS A 146 -21.69 -4.17 -9.27
C LYS A 146 -20.94 -4.21 -7.95
N SER A 147 -19.62 -4.24 -7.97
CA SER A 147 -18.83 -4.24 -6.74
C SER A 147 -17.55 -3.42 -6.86
N PHE A 148 -17.10 -2.90 -5.72
CA PHE A 148 -15.82 -2.28 -5.51
C PHE A 148 -15.21 -2.79 -4.20
N THR A 149 -14.09 -3.49 -4.32
CA THR A 149 -13.28 -3.96 -3.18
C THR A 149 -12.05 -3.06 -3.04
N ALA A 150 -11.97 -2.34 -1.93
CA ALA A 150 -10.86 -1.47 -1.59
C ALA A 150 -9.88 -2.19 -0.66
N LEU A 151 -8.61 -2.26 -1.04
CA LEU A 151 -7.53 -2.85 -0.26
C LEU A 151 -6.63 -1.72 0.26
N ALA A 152 -6.57 -1.53 1.58
CA ALA A 152 -5.73 -0.52 2.23
C ALA A 152 -5.89 0.91 1.63
N GLY A 153 -7.12 1.31 1.30
CA GLY A 153 -7.39 2.59 0.64
C GLY A 153 -7.29 3.78 1.62
N PRO A 154 -6.56 4.86 1.32
CA PRO A 154 -6.51 6.06 2.15
C PRO A 154 -7.75 6.94 1.92
N HIS A 155 -8.94 6.47 2.30
CA HIS A 155 -10.22 7.11 1.93
C HIS A 155 -10.40 8.53 2.45
N GLN A 156 -9.71 8.88 3.56
CA GLN A 156 -9.64 10.22 4.13
C GLN A 156 -8.21 10.79 4.09
N GLY A 157 -7.36 10.26 3.21
CA GLY A 157 -5.94 10.61 3.10
C GLY A 157 -5.05 9.88 4.13
N ALA A 158 -3.74 10.03 4.00
CA ALA A 158 -2.77 9.39 4.87
C ALA A 158 -1.76 10.44 5.40
N PRO A 159 -1.55 10.56 6.73
CA PRO A 159 -0.53 11.43 7.28
C PRO A 159 0.88 11.13 6.75
N ALA A 160 1.16 9.88 6.35
CA ALA A 160 2.39 9.50 5.66
C ALA A 160 2.65 10.34 4.39
N ALA A 161 1.60 10.71 3.64
CA ALA A 161 1.73 11.57 2.47
C ALA A 161 2.22 12.98 2.85
N LEU A 162 1.77 13.52 3.99
CA LEU A 162 2.23 14.83 4.50
C LEU A 162 3.69 14.77 4.90
N VAL A 163 4.09 13.72 5.64
CA VAL A 163 5.48 13.49 6.06
C VAL A 163 6.41 13.45 4.83
N ARG A 164 5.98 12.78 3.76
CA ARG A 164 6.75 12.67 2.50
C ARG A 164 6.77 13.97 1.70
N ALA A 165 5.65 14.68 1.61
CA ALA A 165 5.57 15.99 0.95
C ALA A 165 6.45 17.05 1.65
N LEU A 166 6.61 16.96 2.97
CA LEU A 166 7.52 17.80 3.75
C LEU A 166 9.01 17.43 3.55
N GLY A 167 9.29 16.27 2.97
CA GLY A 167 10.63 15.73 2.79
C GLY A 167 11.24 15.17 4.07
N LEU A 168 10.41 14.56 4.94
CA LEU A 168 10.84 13.98 6.23
C LEU A 168 10.99 12.45 6.19
N GLU A 169 10.47 11.79 5.16
CA GLU A 169 10.56 10.34 4.96
C GLU A 169 10.74 10.03 3.46
N GLY A 170 11.59 9.05 3.14
CA GLY A 170 11.74 8.47 1.81
C GLY A 170 10.90 7.20 1.60
N THR A 171 10.84 6.66 0.39
CA THR A 171 10.15 5.39 0.13
C THR A 171 10.63 4.72 -1.15
N ALA A 172 10.64 3.38 -1.19
CA ALA A 172 10.93 2.60 -2.40
C ALA A 172 12.17 3.09 -3.19
N GLY A 173 13.28 3.37 -2.48
CA GLY A 173 14.53 3.86 -3.07
C GLY A 173 14.60 5.37 -3.31
N LEU A 174 13.47 6.09 -3.30
CA LEU A 174 13.44 7.55 -3.34
C LEU A 174 13.78 8.13 -1.96
N SER A 175 14.72 9.07 -1.93
CA SER A 175 15.03 9.80 -0.71
C SER A 175 13.90 10.75 -0.32
N ALA A 176 13.93 11.26 0.92
CA ALA A 176 12.97 12.27 1.35
C ALA A 176 13.08 13.57 0.51
N ALA A 177 14.29 13.91 0.06
CA ALA A 177 14.52 15.05 -0.83
C ALA A 177 13.93 14.81 -2.23
N ASP A 178 14.06 13.60 -2.78
CA ASP A 178 13.49 13.24 -4.08
C ASP A 178 11.96 13.32 -4.05
N LEU A 179 11.33 12.77 -3.01
CA LEU A 179 9.87 12.85 -2.85
C LEU A 179 9.39 14.29 -2.71
N LYS A 180 10.09 15.12 -1.92
CA LYS A 180 9.78 16.54 -1.83
C LYS A 180 9.90 17.23 -3.18
N ARG A 181 10.98 16.97 -3.93
CA ARG A 181 11.23 17.54 -5.26
C ARG A 181 10.12 17.16 -6.25
N VAL A 182 9.80 15.87 -6.36
CA VAL A 182 8.79 15.37 -7.31
C VAL A 182 7.41 15.89 -6.95
N SER A 183 7.03 15.84 -5.67
CA SER A 183 5.69 16.24 -5.23
C SER A 183 5.46 17.75 -5.19
N ALA A 184 6.52 18.55 -5.09
CA ALA A 184 6.41 20.01 -5.21
C ALA A 184 6.14 20.47 -6.64
N ASP A 185 6.42 19.63 -7.65
CA ASP A 185 6.14 19.94 -9.04
C ASP A 185 4.62 19.97 -9.30
N PRO A 186 4.06 21.07 -9.83
CA PRO A 186 2.63 21.17 -10.09
C PRO A 186 2.12 20.17 -11.14
N ARG A 187 3.01 19.61 -11.97
CA ARG A 187 2.66 18.57 -12.94
C ARG A 187 2.39 17.22 -12.27
N TYR A 188 2.86 17.03 -11.03
CA TYR A 188 2.85 15.74 -10.33
C TYR A 188 2.14 15.80 -8.96
N PRO A 189 0.83 16.16 -8.92
CA PRO A 189 0.10 16.40 -7.69
C PRO A 189 -0.31 15.15 -6.91
N ALA A 190 -0.11 13.94 -7.44
CA ALA A 190 -0.71 12.72 -6.88
C ALA A 190 -0.39 12.51 -5.39
N LEU A 191 0.84 12.78 -4.95
CA LEU A 191 1.21 12.65 -3.53
C LEU A 191 0.40 13.62 -2.65
N TYR A 192 0.18 14.85 -3.09
CA TYR A 192 -0.63 15.83 -2.36
C TYR A 192 -2.10 15.39 -2.28
N GLN A 193 -2.61 14.75 -3.33
CA GLN A 193 -3.97 14.23 -3.37
C GLN A 193 -4.18 13.02 -2.44
N LEU A 194 -3.11 12.50 -1.82
CA LEU A 194 -3.16 11.52 -0.72
C LEU A 194 -3.09 12.18 0.67
N LEU A 195 -2.96 13.50 0.77
CA LEU A 195 -2.94 14.20 2.06
C LEU A 195 -4.26 14.00 2.81
N PRO A 196 -4.25 14.06 4.16
CA PRO A 196 -5.46 14.03 4.97
C PRO A 196 -6.52 15.01 4.47
N ALA A 197 -7.78 14.56 4.47
CA ALA A 197 -8.91 15.38 4.02
C ALA A 197 -9.07 16.66 4.86
N PRO A 198 -9.65 17.74 4.31
CA PRO A 198 -10.02 18.91 5.10
C PRO A 198 -10.86 18.54 6.33
N GLY A 199 -10.53 19.11 7.49
CA GLY A 199 -11.20 18.83 8.77
C GLY A 199 -10.66 17.60 9.52
N VAL A 200 -9.66 16.89 8.98
CA VAL A 200 -8.92 15.88 9.72
C VAL A 200 -7.77 16.54 10.48
N ALA A 201 -7.70 16.34 11.79
CA ALA A 201 -6.66 16.85 12.68
C ALA A 201 -5.28 16.16 12.51
N ALA A 202 -4.76 16.16 11.28
CA ALA A 202 -3.49 15.53 10.91
C ALA A 202 -2.29 16.49 10.96
N LEU A 203 -2.54 17.79 11.15
CA LEU A 203 -1.52 18.80 11.42
C LEU A 203 -1.96 19.60 12.66
N VAL A 204 -1.10 19.66 13.66
CA VAL A 204 -1.40 20.37 14.92
C VAL A 204 -0.25 21.30 15.28
N GLU A 205 -0.54 22.49 15.78
CA GLU A 205 0.41 23.37 16.45
C GLU A 205 0.59 22.91 17.89
N ALA A 206 1.84 22.70 18.31
CA ALA A 206 2.21 22.49 19.69
C ALA A 206 2.91 23.74 20.25
N LYS A 207 2.20 24.47 21.11
CA LYS A 207 2.72 25.69 21.77
C LYS A 207 2.47 25.63 23.28
N GLY A 208 3.56 25.55 24.06
CA GLY A 208 3.47 25.31 25.50
C GLY A 208 2.77 23.99 25.78
N ASN A 209 1.71 24.02 26.59
CA ASN A 209 0.90 22.83 26.94
C ASN A 209 -0.37 22.70 26.10
N HIS A 210 -0.46 23.39 24.96
CA HIS A 210 -1.64 23.39 24.11
C HIS A 210 -1.35 22.78 22.74
N LEU A 211 -2.30 21.97 22.28
CA LEU A 211 -2.37 21.47 20.91
C LEU A 211 -3.55 22.16 20.22
N THR A 212 -3.31 22.79 19.08
CA THR A 212 -4.36 23.42 18.26
C THR A 212 -4.29 22.85 16.85
N GLU A 213 -5.41 22.40 16.31
CA GLU A 213 -5.45 21.95 14.92
C GLU A 213 -5.08 23.10 13.97
N LEU A 214 -4.20 22.83 13.02
CA LEU A 214 -3.86 23.75 11.94
C LEU A 214 -4.55 23.30 10.67
N ASN A 215 -5.16 24.26 9.95
CA ASN A 215 -5.71 23.98 8.63
C ASN A 215 -4.55 23.75 7.64
N LEU A 216 -4.35 22.49 7.24
CA LEU A 216 -3.38 22.08 6.24
C LEU A 216 -3.57 22.79 4.88
N TYR A 217 -4.81 23.15 4.55
CA TYR A 217 -5.21 23.77 3.29
C TYR A 217 -5.31 25.30 3.39
N ALA A 218 -4.76 25.93 4.42
CA ALA A 218 -4.62 27.38 4.48
C ALA A 218 -3.31 27.84 3.81
N GLU A 219 -3.37 28.90 3.01
CA GLU A 219 -2.23 29.43 2.26
C GLU A 219 -1.03 29.74 3.17
N LYS A 220 -1.28 30.39 4.31
CA LYS A 220 -0.25 30.68 5.32
C LYS A 220 0.42 29.41 5.85
N THR A 221 -0.36 28.36 6.14
CA THR A 221 0.19 27.08 6.61
C THR A 221 1.07 26.45 5.53
N ALA A 222 0.64 26.52 4.27
CA ALA A 222 1.39 25.99 3.14
C ALA A 222 2.73 26.73 2.96
N GLU A 223 2.71 28.06 3.01
CA GLU A 223 3.91 28.90 2.94
C GLU A 223 4.89 28.57 4.09
N GLU A 224 4.40 28.53 5.32
CA GLU A 224 5.22 28.26 6.52
C GLU A 224 5.86 26.87 6.50
N LEU A 225 5.21 25.88 5.87
CA LEU A 225 5.72 24.51 5.75
C LEU A 225 6.46 24.24 4.43
N GLY A 226 6.50 25.20 3.51
CA GLY A 226 7.08 25.03 2.17
C GLY A 226 6.35 23.99 1.33
N LEU A 227 5.02 23.91 1.47
CA LEU A 227 4.14 23.06 0.67
C LEU A 227 3.68 23.77 -0.61
N SER A 228 3.46 23.01 -1.68
CA SER A 228 2.94 23.53 -2.94
C SER A 228 1.46 23.90 -2.81
N TRP A 229 1.17 25.21 -2.87
CA TRP A 229 -0.20 25.73 -2.80
C TRP A 229 -1.08 25.21 -3.94
N GLU A 230 -0.55 25.14 -5.16
CA GLU A 230 -1.28 24.60 -6.31
C GLU A 230 -1.69 23.13 -6.09
N ASN A 231 -0.76 22.31 -5.61
CA ASN A 231 -1.03 20.89 -5.38
C ASN A 231 -1.97 20.67 -4.18
N LEU A 232 -1.94 21.54 -3.16
CA LEU A 232 -2.95 21.55 -2.09
C LEU A 232 -4.35 21.88 -2.64
N GLY A 233 -4.46 22.82 -3.59
CA GLY A 233 -5.72 23.10 -4.27
C GLY A 233 -6.28 21.88 -5.03
N LYS A 234 -5.41 21.15 -5.74
CA LYS A 234 -5.78 19.89 -6.43
C LYS A 234 -6.18 18.78 -5.46
N ALA A 235 -5.54 18.71 -4.29
CA ALA A 235 -5.90 17.79 -3.22
C ALA A 235 -7.27 18.12 -2.60
N ALA A 236 -7.50 19.39 -2.26
CA ALA A 236 -8.78 19.86 -1.74
C ALA A 236 -9.94 19.57 -2.71
N ALA A 237 -9.72 19.75 -4.02
CA ALA A 237 -10.72 19.48 -5.04
C ALA A 237 -11.15 18.00 -5.10
N ILE A 238 -10.22 17.05 -4.91
CA ILE A 238 -10.57 15.62 -4.85
C ILE A 238 -11.34 15.30 -3.57
N HIS A 239 -10.90 15.81 -2.43
CA HIS A 239 -11.61 15.58 -1.17
C HIS A 239 -13.01 16.19 -1.18
N ASP A 240 -13.20 17.36 -1.79
CA ASP A 240 -14.52 17.95 -2.00
C ASP A 240 -15.42 17.00 -2.80
N VAL A 241 -14.94 16.43 -3.90
CA VAL A 241 -15.70 15.44 -4.68
C VAL A 241 -16.06 14.21 -3.85
N LEU A 242 -15.09 13.61 -3.15
CA LEU A 242 -15.27 12.36 -2.40
C LEU A 242 -16.04 12.54 -1.08
N SER A 243 -16.08 13.74 -0.52
CA SER A 243 -16.82 14.06 0.71
C SER A 243 -18.34 14.14 0.50
N ARG A 244 -18.78 14.41 -0.75
CA ARG A 244 -20.20 14.45 -1.12
C ARG A 244 -20.90 13.08 -1.00
N ASN A 245 -20.12 12.01 -0.86
CA ASN A 245 -20.60 10.64 -0.66
C ASN A 245 -21.66 10.21 -1.69
N ARG A 246 -21.46 10.58 -2.96
CA ARG A 246 -22.37 10.26 -4.09
C ARG A 246 -22.22 8.82 -4.58
N ARG A 247 -22.06 7.88 -3.65
CA ARG A 247 -21.90 6.46 -3.94
C ARG A 247 -23.11 5.93 -4.73
N PRO A 248 -22.92 5.23 -5.87
CA PRO A 248 -24.01 4.58 -6.58
C PRO A 248 -24.65 3.50 -5.69
N SER A 249 -25.97 3.56 -5.50
CA SER A 249 -26.70 2.60 -4.66
C SER A 249 -26.67 1.16 -5.18
N SER A 250 -26.37 0.99 -6.48
CA SER A 250 -26.28 -0.31 -7.15
C SER A 250 -24.93 -1.00 -7.02
N VAL A 251 -23.94 -0.37 -6.37
CA VAL A 251 -22.57 -0.89 -6.24
C VAL A 251 -22.29 -1.25 -4.78
N GLU A 252 -21.91 -2.50 -4.55
CA GLU A 252 -21.44 -2.97 -3.24
C GLU A 252 -20.01 -2.49 -2.98
N TYR A 253 -19.76 -1.98 -1.78
CA TYR A 253 -18.45 -1.48 -1.36
C TYR A 253 -17.94 -2.35 -0.21
N VAL A 254 -16.74 -2.92 -0.36
CA VAL A 254 -16.07 -3.73 0.66
C VAL A 254 -14.69 -3.13 0.94
N TYR A 255 -14.45 -2.70 2.18
CA TYR A 255 -13.19 -2.06 2.58
C TYR A 255 -12.36 -3.01 3.46
N LEU A 256 -11.20 -3.44 2.96
CA LEU A 256 -10.32 -4.37 3.63
C LEU A 256 -9.01 -3.66 3.99
N ALA A 257 -8.68 -3.58 5.27
CA ALA A 257 -7.57 -2.79 5.79
C ALA A 257 -6.53 -3.64 6.52
N GLY A 258 -5.26 -3.26 6.39
CA GLY A 258 -4.21 -3.75 7.28
C GLY A 258 -4.28 -3.05 8.64
N ALA A 259 -3.92 -3.77 9.69
CA ALA A 259 -3.84 -3.28 11.06
C ALA A 259 -2.57 -3.79 11.75
N GLY A 260 -2.35 -3.36 12.99
CA GLY A 260 -1.28 -3.88 13.84
C GLY A 260 0.08 -3.22 13.62
N ASN A 261 0.18 -2.17 12.80
CA ASN A 261 1.44 -1.47 12.53
C ASN A 261 1.46 -0.04 13.09
N ASP A 262 2.64 0.38 13.51
CA ASP A 262 2.86 1.76 13.95
C ASP A 262 2.78 2.68 12.75
N THR A 263 1.80 3.57 12.75
CA THR A 263 1.39 4.30 11.56
C THR A 263 1.38 5.80 11.83
N TRP A 264 1.82 6.61 10.88
CA TRP A 264 1.74 8.07 10.99
C TRP A 264 0.27 8.49 11.20
N VAL A 265 0.00 9.19 12.30
CA VAL A 265 -1.35 9.64 12.66
C VAL A 265 -1.52 11.16 12.52
N ARG A 266 -0.43 11.92 12.69
CA ARG A 266 -0.40 13.37 12.50
C ARG A 266 1.04 13.89 12.43
N THR A 267 1.19 15.18 12.16
CA THR A 267 2.43 15.94 12.32
C THR A 267 2.20 17.08 13.29
N ASP A 268 3.05 17.18 14.32
CA ASP A 268 3.05 18.29 15.28
C ASP A 268 4.01 19.37 14.79
N ARG A 269 3.57 20.61 14.66
CA ARG A 269 4.43 21.77 14.43
C ARG A 269 4.90 22.33 15.77
N VAL A 270 6.20 22.28 16.03
CA VAL A 270 6.84 22.92 17.19
C VAL A 270 7.71 24.07 16.69
N GLY A 271 7.18 25.30 16.75
CA GLY A 271 7.81 26.45 16.10
C GLY A 271 7.80 26.28 14.57
N ALA A 272 8.96 26.32 13.92
CA ALA A 272 9.08 26.08 12.48
C ALA A 272 9.28 24.60 12.11
N GLN A 273 9.41 23.70 13.11
CA GLN A 273 9.80 22.32 12.87
C GLN A 273 8.56 21.40 12.82
N PRO A 274 8.30 20.71 11.70
CA PRO A 274 7.32 19.64 11.64
C PRO A 274 7.89 18.35 12.25
N ILE A 275 7.18 17.78 13.22
CA ILE A 275 7.53 16.55 13.93
C ILE A 275 6.43 15.50 13.69
N PRO A 276 6.66 14.54 12.78
CA PRO A 276 5.75 13.43 12.54
C PRO A 276 5.50 12.59 13.81
N ARG A 277 4.26 12.15 14.03
CA ARG A 277 3.87 11.29 15.15
C ARG A 277 3.27 9.98 14.64
N LYS A 278 3.79 8.84 15.13
CA LYS A 278 3.18 7.53 14.92
C LYS A 278 2.22 7.19 16.06
N GLY A 279 1.07 6.64 15.72
CA GLY A 279 0.22 5.90 16.64
C GLY A 279 0.67 4.45 16.67
N LYS A 280 0.71 3.86 17.87
CA LYS A 280 1.06 2.44 18.04
C LYS A 280 -0.09 1.58 17.55
N GLU A 281 0.17 0.69 16.59
CA GLU A 281 -0.82 -0.27 16.07
C GLU A 281 -2.09 0.35 15.47
N THR A 282 -2.03 1.62 15.06
CA THR A 282 -3.20 2.37 14.60
C THR A 282 -3.47 2.24 13.09
N GLY A 283 -2.77 1.36 12.37
CA GLY A 283 -2.89 1.23 10.92
C GLY A 283 -2.03 0.10 10.33
N ASP A 284 -1.74 0.20 9.04
CA ASP A 284 -0.97 -0.77 8.25
C ASP A 284 0.50 -0.35 8.02
N GLY A 285 0.96 0.70 8.72
CA GLY A 285 2.29 1.29 8.59
C GLY A 285 2.35 2.47 7.63
N THR A 286 1.31 2.67 6.81
CA THR A 286 1.18 3.82 5.89
C THR A 286 -0.16 4.56 6.10
N VAL A 287 -1.26 3.82 6.08
CA VAL A 287 -2.63 4.33 6.19
C VAL A 287 -3.19 3.98 7.57
N PRO A 288 -3.60 4.98 8.37
CA PRO A 288 -4.23 4.72 9.66
C PRO A 288 -5.65 4.17 9.48
N LEU A 289 -6.11 3.34 10.42
CA LEU A 289 -7.42 2.68 10.34
C LEU A 289 -8.58 3.67 10.17
N TRP A 290 -8.52 4.85 10.83
CA TRP A 290 -9.56 5.87 10.67
C TRP A 290 -9.75 6.35 9.23
N SER A 291 -8.73 6.20 8.37
CA SER A 291 -8.79 6.50 6.95
C SER A 291 -9.08 5.25 6.10
N ALA A 292 -8.57 4.09 6.53
CA ALA A 292 -8.66 2.85 5.77
C ALA A 292 -10.05 2.18 5.80
N ILE A 293 -10.82 2.42 6.87
CA ILE A 293 -12.16 1.85 7.04
C ILE A 293 -13.21 2.95 7.15
N ASN A 294 -14.43 2.62 6.73
CA ASN A 294 -15.61 3.43 6.96
C ASN A 294 -16.66 2.53 7.59
N SER A 295 -17.02 2.82 8.84
CA SER A 295 -17.94 2.00 9.62
C SER A 295 -19.37 1.96 9.06
N ALA A 296 -19.70 2.83 8.11
CA ALA A 296 -20.97 2.81 7.39
C ALA A 296 -21.07 1.70 6.32
N TYR A 297 -19.95 1.02 6.00
CA TYR A 297 -19.88 0.01 4.94
C TYR A 297 -19.37 -1.33 5.45
N ILE A 298 -19.47 -2.37 4.61
CA ILE A 298 -18.84 -3.65 4.89
C ILE A 298 -17.33 -3.41 4.94
N HIS A 299 -16.73 -3.71 6.08
CA HIS A 299 -15.31 -3.54 6.27
C HIS A 299 -14.74 -4.66 7.14
N HIS A 300 -13.45 -4.90 6.96
CA HIS A 300 -12.67 -5.77 7.83
C HIS A 300 -11.27 -5.22 7.98
N ALA A 301 -10.67 -5.39 9.15
CA ALA A 301 -9.28 -5.07 9.40
C ALA A 301 -8.59 -6.31 9.98
N ALA A 302 -7.39 -6.63 9.47
CA ALA A 302 -6.60 -7.75 9.97
C ALA A 302 -5.11 -7.37 10.03
N PRO A 303 -4.30 -8.03 10.89
CA PRO A 303 -2.85 -7.83 10.94
C PRO A 303 -2.18 -7.97 9.56
N ALA A 304 -1.71 -6.85 9.00
CA ALA A 304 -0.98 -6.83 7.73
C ALA A 304 -0.24 -5.50 7.52
N ALA A 305 0.90 -5.55 6.84
CA ALA A 305 1.58 -4.36 6.32
C ALA A 305 0.85 -3.83 5.07
N HIS A 306 0.96 -2.52 4.81
CA HIS A 306 0.26 -1.83 3.72
C HIS A 306 0.38 -2.54 2.37
N ASP A 307 1.60 -2.82 1.93
CA ASP A 307 1.91 -3.45 0.63
C ASP A 307 1.69 -4.97 0.61
N LYS A 308 1.28 -5.56 1.74
CA LYS A 308 1.03 -7.01 1.91
C LYS A 308 -0.37 -7.29 2.44
N VAL A 309 -1.27 -6.31 2.42
CA VAL A 309 -2.63 -6.45 2.96
C VAL A 309 -3.38 -7.65 2.37
N PHE A 310 -3.20 -7.90 1.07
CA PHE A 310 -3.82 -9.01 0.34
C PHE A 310 -3.16 -10.38 0.59
N LEU A 311 -2.04 -10.43 1.31
CA LEU A 311 -1.41 -11.69 1.73
C LEU A 311 -1.98 -12.23 3.04
N ASN A 312 -2.71 -11.42 3.80
CA ASN A 312 -3.40 -11.90 5.00
C ASN A 312 -4.59 -12.79 4.59
N GLU A 313 -4.64 -14.01 5.11
CA GLU A 313 -5.65 -15.01 4.73
C GLU A 313 -7.11 -14.56 4.98
N GLN A 314 -7.37 -13.78 6.03
CA GLN A 314 -8.73 -13.28 6.31
C GLN A 314 -9.14 -12.26 5.24
N ILE A 315 -8.25 -11.32 4.94
CA ILE A 315 -8.47 -10.30 3.91
C ILE A 315 -8.60 -10.95 2.53
N ARG A 316 -7.70 -11.87 2.21
CA ARG A 316 -7.71 -12.65 0.97
C ARG A 316 -9.03 -13.42 0.82
N THR A 317 -9.50 -14.08 1.87
CA THR A 317 -10.80 -14.78 1.86
C THR A 317 -11.96 -13.83 1.54
N LEU A 318 -12.01 -12.66 2.17
CA LEU A 318 -13.04 -11.66 1.92
C LEU A 318 -12.94 -11.05 0.52
N LEU A 319 -11.74 -10.88 -0.02
CA LEU A 319 -11.52 -10.49 -1.41
C LEU A 319 -12.16 -11.51 -2.36
N TYR A 320 -11.93 -12.81 -2.16
CA TYR A 320 -12.55 -13.86 -2.97
C TYR A 320 -14.09 -13.79 -2.88
N PHE A 321 -14.64 -13.67 -1.66
CA PHE A 321 -16.10 -13.57 -1.48
C PHE A 321 -16.69 -12.33 -2.17
N SER A 322 -16.01 -11.18 -2.11
CA SER A 322 -16.46 -9.94 -2.78
C SER A 322 -16.50 -10.03 -4.31
N LEU A 323 -15.88 -11.08 -4.87
CA LEU A 323 -15.82 -11.36 -6.32
C LEU A 323 -16.66 -12.58 -6.72
N ASP A 324 -17.55 -13.06 -5.85
CA ASP A 324 -18.34 -14.29 -6.01
C ASP A 324 -17.48 -15.56 -6.15
N ALA A 325 -16.27 -15.54 -5.62
CA ALA A 325 -15.31 -16.64 -5.66
C ALA A 325 -15.17 -17.31 -4.30
N ARG A 326 -14.47 -18.44 -4.26
CA ARG A 326 -14.10 -19.13 -3.02
C ARG A 326 -12.60 -19.38 -3.03
N PRO A 327 -11.87 -19.05 -1.96
CA PRO A 327 -10.48 -19.44 -1.87
C PRO A 327 -10.41 -20.97 -1.92
N ALA A 328 -9.29 -21.51 -2.41
CA ALA A 328 -9.02 -22.94 -2.33
C ALA A 328 -9.20 -23.38 -0.88
N ALA A 329 -9.97 -24.45 -0.66
CA ALA A 329 -10.21 -24.94 0.69
C ALA A 329 -8.86 -25.27 1.34
N THR A 330 -8.53 -24.59 2.43
CA THR A 330 -7.41 -25.00 3.26
C THR A 330 -7.78 -26.37 3.82
N ALA A 331 -7.05 -27.42 3.45
CA ALA A 331 -7.29 -28.75 3.98
C ALA A 331 -7.34 -28.67 5.51
N PHE A 332 -8.29 -29.38 6.12
CA PHE A 332 -8.29 -29.51 7.57
C PHE A 332 -6.92 -30.03 7.99
N LEU A 333 -6.16 -29.20 8.72
CA LEU A 333 -4.90 -29.62 9.29
C LEU A 333 -5.21 -30.85 10.14
N SER A 334 -4.71 -32.01 9.73
CA SER A 334 -4.75 -33.18 10.59
C SER A 334 -3.98 -32.85 11.88
N ALA A 335 -4.24 -33.56 12.98
CA ALA A 335 -3.49 -33.34 14.23
C ALA A 335 -1.96 -33.46 14.08
N ALA A 336 -1.46 -33.98 12.95
CA ALA A 336 -0.04 -34.11 12.63
C ALA A 336 0.55 -32.92 11.84
N GLN A 337 -0.26 -32.02 11.28
CA GLN A 337 0.25 -30.86 10.54
C GLN A 337 0.46 -29.66 11.46
N LYS A 338 1.59 -28.98 11.27
CA LYS A 338 1.88 -27.77 12.04
C LYS A 338 0.93 -26.63 11.63
N PRO A 339 0.52 -25.78 12.58
CA PRO A 339 -0.16 -24.53 12.25
C PRO A 339 0.67 -23.66 11.31
N LEU A 340 0.00 -22.83 10.51
CA LEU A 340 0.66 -21.95 9.54
C LEU A 340 0.97 -20.58 10.15
N LEU A 341 2.08 -19.99 9.72
CA LEU A 341 2.57 -18.68 10.13
C LEU A 341 2.96 -17.85 8.91
N SER A 342 2.51 -16.59 8.87
CA SER A 342 2.99 -15.59 7.92
C SER A 342 4.00 -14.65 8.59
N ILE A 343 4.99 -14.18 7.82
CA ILE A 343 6.01 -13.24 8.27
C ILE A 343 5.90 -11.97 7.41
N PHE A 344 5.79 -10.81 8.05
CA PHE A 344 5.73 -9.52 7.38
C PHE A 344 6.76 -8.57 7.98
N PRO A 345 7.77 -8.11 7.23
CA PRO A 345 8.53 -6.94 7.59
C PRO A 345 7.57 -5.74 7.58
N ILE A 346 7.65 -4.86 8.59
CA ILE A 346 6.78 -3.67 8.62
C ILE A 346 7.08 -2.71 7.47
N HIS A 347 8.35 -2.66 7.05
CA HIS A 347 8.80 -1.88 5.91
C HIS A 347 9.53 -2.77 4.89
N PRO A 348 9.40 -2.49 3.58
CA PRO A 348 10.17 -3.21 2.56
C PRO A 348 11.64 -2.78 2.52
N VAL A 349 11.96 -1.57 3.02
CA VAL A 349 13.30 -0.98 3.04
C VAL A 349 13.56 -0.37 4.42
N TYR A 350 14.71 -0.69 5.01
CA TYR A 350 15.19 -0.16 6.28
C TYR A 350 16.52 0.58 6.10
N ALA A 351 16.75 1.56 6.96
CA ALA A 351 18.04 2.22 7.09
C ALA A 351 19.10 1.28 7.64
N ARG A 352 20.34 1.40 7.16
CA ARG A 352 21.49 0.80 7.84
C ARG A 352 21.55 1.28 9.29
N GLY A 353 21.73 0.35 10.22
CA GLY A 353 21.87 0.70 11.64
C GLY A 353 20.54 0.98 12.36
N LYS A 354 19.38 0.85 11.71
CA LYS A 354 18.07 0.97 12.37
C LYS A 354 17.45 -0.40 12.66
N PRO A 355 16.71 -0.54 13.78
CA PRO A 355 16.03 -1.79 14.11
C PRO A 355 15.07 -2.23 13.01
N ILE A 356 14.92 -3.54 12.86
CA ILE A 356 13.98 -4.13 11.90
C ILE A 356 12.78 -4.67 12.67
N ASP A 357 11.61 -4.12 12.42
CA ASP A 357 10.38 -4.62 13.02
C ASP A 357 9.75 -5.66 12.09
N ILE A 358 9.43 -6.82 12.64
CA ILE A 358 8.82 -7.96 11.95
C ILE A 358 7.55 -8.34 12.69
N MET A 359 6.50 -8.61 11.93
CA MET A 359 5.25 -9.14 12.44
C MET A 359 5.09 -10.59 12.01
N LEU A 360 4.91 -11.46 13.00
CA LEU A 360 4.50 -12.84 12.79
C LEU A 360 2.99 -12.93 12.97
N VAL A 361 2.29 -13.46 11.98
CA VAL A 361 0.82 -13.56 11.99
C VAL A 361 0.45 -15.04 11.84
N PRO A 362 0.08 -15.73 12.92
CA PRO A 362 -0.41 -17.10 12.80
C PRO A 362 -1.76 -17.08 12.06
N VAL A 363 -1.96 -18.04 11.16
CA VAL A 363 -3.21 -18.12 10.35
C VAL A 363 -4.44 -18.32 11.25
N ARG A 364 -4.23 -18.89 12.44
CA ARG A 364 -5.24 -19.00 13.51
C ARG A 364 -4.63 -18.50 14.81
N PRO A 365 -5.41 -17.88 15.71
CA PRO A 365 -4.92 -17.48 17.02
C PRO A 365 -4.25 -18.67 17.74
N THR A 366 -3.02 -18.50 18.18
CA THR A 366 -2.23 -19.57 18.82
C THR A 366 -1.77 -19.17 20.22
N ARG A 367 -1.64 -20.15 21.12
CA ARG A 367 -1.17 -19.94 22.49
C ARG A 367 0.34 -20.09 22.64
N ASP A 368 0.97 -20.70 21.65
CA ASP A 368 2.40 -20.97 21.66
C ASP A 368 3.01 -20.80 20.26
N ILE A 369 4.23 -20.26 20.22
CA ILE A 369 5.10 -20.23 19.04
C ILE A 369 6.50 -20.52 19.55
N SER A 370 7.04 -21.68 19.22
CA SER A 370 8.41 -22.08 19.55
C SER A 370 9.21 -22.45 18.30
N GLY A 371 10.47 -22.03 18.21
CA GLY A 371 11.32 -22.30 17.06
C GLY A 371 12.48 -21.33 16.92
N GLU A 372 12.95 -21.15 15.68
CA GLU A 372 13.98 -20.19 15.32
C GLU A 372 13.49 -19.29 14.18
N LEU A 373 13.71 -17.99 14.31
CA LEU A 373 13.74 -17.10 13.15
C LEU A 373 15.09 -17.24 12.47
N ILE A 374 15.06 -17.56 11.19
CA ILE A 374 16.25 -17.71 10.35
C ILE A 374 16.31 -16.48 9.44
N VAL A 375 17.31 -15.63 9.70
CA VAL A 375 17.61 -14.48 8.86
C VAL A 375 18.79 -14.84 7.98
N GLU A 376 18.61 -14.65 6.68
CA GLU A 376 19.62 -14.88 5.65
C GLU A 376 19.93 -13.56 4.94
N PHE A 377 21.15 -13.44 4.43
CA PHE A 377 21.67 -12.23 3.80
C PHE A 377 22.14 -12.54 2.37
N SER A 378 21.97 -11.56 1.48
CA SER A 378 22.60 -11.55 0.17
C SER A 378 23.03 -10.14 -0.23
N ASP A 379 24.25 -10.01 -0.73
CA ASP A 379 24.78 -8.79 -1.33
C ASP A 379 24.50 -8.71 -2.85
N GLY A 380 24.11 -9.82 -3.47
CA GLY A 380 23.86 -9.93 -4.91
C GLY A 380 22.70 -9.06 -5.40
N ASP A 381 22.74 -8.65 -6.66
CA ASP A 381 21.74 -7.76 -7.27
C ASP A 381 20.64 -8.50 -8.05
N ARG A 382 20.98 -9.59 -8.76
CA ARG A 382 20.04 -10.39 -9.55
C ARG A 382 20.08 -11.83 -9.07
N ASN A 383 18.93 -12.33 -8.60
CA ASN A 383 18.76 -13.65 -7.99
C ASN A 383 19.69 -13.87 -6.77
N PRO A 384 19.43 -13.16 -5.66
CA PRO A 384 20.29 -13.20 -4.48
C PRO A 384 20.45 -14.62 -3.94
N ALA A 385 21.68 -15.12 -3.93
CA ALA A 385 22.03 -16.33 -3.19
C ALA A 385 22.05 -15.97 -1.70
N PHE A 386 20.97 -16.29 -1.01
CA PHE A 386 20.83 -16.05 0.42
C PHE A 386 21.70 -17.03 1.21
N GLN A 387 22.54 -16.48 2.09
CA GLN A 387 23.38 -17.23 3.01
C GLN A 387 22.89 -17.01 4.45
N PRO A 388 22.96 -18.02 5.34
CA PRO A 388 22.61 -17.84 6.75
C PRO A 388 23.35 -16.64 7.36
N PHE A 389 22.60 -15.73 7.99
CA PHE A 389 23.16 -14.53 8.62
C PHE A 389 23.03 -14.59 10.15
N ILE A 390 21.81 -14.76 10.67
CA ILE A 390 21.58 -14.97 12.10
C ILE A 390 20.41 -15.93 12.31
N ARG A 391 20.48 -16.70 13.41
CA ARG A 391 19.37 -17.50 13.92
C ARG A 391 19.00 -16.99 15.29
N LEU A 392 17.72 -16.73 15.50
CA LEU A 392 17.21 -16.16 16.74
C LEU A 392 16.19 -17.13 17.35
N PRO A 393 16.45 -17.68 18.55
CA PRO A 393 15.47 -18.50 19.22
C PRO A 393 14.23 -17.67 19.54
N LEU A 394 13.06 -18.22 19.23
CA LEU A 394 11.77 -17.60 19.50
C LEU A 394 10.94 -18.56 20.36
N ALA A 395 10.46 -18.07 21.49
CA ALA A 395 9.54 -18.77 22.35
C ALA A 395 8.46 -17.81 22.86
N TYR A 396 7.22 -18.07 22.47
CA TYR A 396 6.02 -17.47 23.02
C TYR A 396 5.16 -18.57 23.62
N ALA A 397 4.67 -18.36 24.83
CA ALA A 397 3.67 -19.20 25.48
C ALA A 397 2.79 -18.31 26.35
N GLY A 398 1.49 -18.29 26.08
CA GLY A 398 0.58 -17.38 26.78
C GLY A 398 -0.87 -17.42 26.28
N ALA A 399 -1.54 -16.28 26.38
CA ALA A 399 -2.87 -16.10 25.82
C ALA A 399 -2.85 -16.29 24.28
N PRO A 400 -3.97 -16.68 23.65
CA PRO A 400 -4.06 -16.70 22.20
C PRO A 400 -3.64 -15.34 21.60
N VAL A 401 -2.68 -15.36 20.68
CA VAL A 401 -2.24 -14.17 19.94
C VAL A 401 -2.60 -14.29 18.46
N GLU A 402 -3.04 -13.17 17.90
CA GLU A 402 -3.31 -13.01 16.47
C GLU A 402 -2.10 -12.45 15.71
N GLN A 403 -1.14 -11.87 16.45
CA GLN A 403 0.12 -11.37 15.92
C GLN A 403 1.18 -11.33 17.02
N LEU A 404 2.44 -11.46 16.63
CA LEU A 404 3.60 -11.22 17.49
C LEU A 404 4.56 -10.27 16.78
N LYS A 405 4.93 -9.17 17.44
CA LYS A 405 5.95 -8.26 16.94
C LYS A 405 7.31 -8.62 17.49
N ILE A 406 8.28 -8.67 16.60
CA ILE A 406 9.67 -8.99 16.91
C ILE A 406 10.51 -7.86 16.36
N ARG A 407 11.38 -7.33 17.21
CA ARG A 407 12.38 -6.35 16.83
C ARG A 407 13.71 -7.04 16.69
N LEU A 408 14.27 -7.04 15.48
CA LEU A 408 15.62 -7.52 15.24
C LEU A 408 16.62 -6.39 15.49
N ASP A 409 17.80 -6.77 15.97
CA ASP A 409 18.93 -5.87 16.06
C ASP A 409 19.28 -5.31 14.68
N PRO A 410 19.72 -4.04 14.62
CA PRO A 410 20.00 -3.37 13.37
C PRO A 410 21.12 -4.07 12.58
N PRO A 411 20.84 -4.56 11.36
CA PRO A 411 21.89 -5.08 10.49
C PRO A 411 22.85 -3.96 10.09
N SER A 412 24.15 -4.24 10.15
CA SER A 412 25.20 -3.32 9.72
C SER A 412 25.52 -3.42 8.23
N LYS A 413 25.10 -4.49 7.55
CA LYS A 413 25.38 -4.71 6.13
C LYS A 413 24.21 -4.23 5.27
N ILE A 414 24.54 -3.53 4.20
CA ILE A 414 23.60 -3.15 3.14
C ILE A 414 23.36 -4.39 2.28
N GLY A 415 22.11 -4.64 1.90
CA GLY A 415 21.78 -5.76 1.03
C GLY A 415 20.35 -6.25 1.20
N PHE A 416 20.10 -7.44 0.67
CA PHE A 416 18.82 -8.12 0.79
C PHE A 416 18.85 -9.07 1.97
N TYR A 417 17.76 -9.06 2.72
CA TYR A 417 17.57 -9.95 3.86
C TYR A 417 16.33 -10.78 3.63
N ARG A 418 16.42 -12.07 3.91
CA ARG A 418 15.30 -13.00 3.89
C ARG A 418 15.07 -13.53 5.30
N VAL A 419 13.83 -13.52 5.76
CA VAL A 419 13.43 -14.02 7.08
C VAL A 419 12.45 -15.16 6.90
N SER A 420 12.80 -16.29 7.47
CA SER A 420 11.97 -17.49 7.54
C SER A 420 11.84 -17.95 8.99
N PHE A 421 10.97 -18.93 9.22
CA PHE A 421 10.75 -19.52 10.52
C PHE A 421 10.85 -21.04 10.43
N SER A 422 11.47 -21.67 11.43
CA SER A 422 11.52 -23.12 11.57
C SER A 422 11.16 -23.51 13.00
N GLY A 423 10.12 -24.32 13.19
CA GLY A 423 9.73 -24.76 14.53
C GLY A 423 8.32 -25.35 14.59
N SER A 424 7.56 -24.90 15.58
CA SER A 424 6.16 -25.29 15.87
C SER A 424 5.17 -24.97 14.76
N HIS A 425 5.51 -24.06 13.84
CA HIS A 425 4.67 -23.63 12.74
C HIS A 425 5.39 -23.85 11.40
N ASP A 426 4.61 -24.17 10.37
CA ASP A 426 5.07 -24.10 8.98
C ASP A 426 4.78 -22.70 8.40
N LEU A 427 5.53 -22.29 7.39
CA LEU A 427 5.27 -21.03 6.70
C LEU A 427 4.02 -21.15 5.81
N ALA A 428 3.17 -20.12 5.83
CA ALA A 428 2.07 -19.99 4.89
C ALA A 428 2.57 -19.92 3.43
N ALA A 429 1.66 -19.99 2.45
CA ALA A 429 2.01 -19.96 1.02
C ALA A 429 2.84 -18.73 0.59
N THR A 430 2.77 -17.64 1.37
CA THR A 430 3.59 -16.43 1.20
C THR A 430 5.08 -16.67 1.44
N GLY A 431 5.44 -17.78 2.10
CA GLY A 431 6.81 -18.21 2.32
C GLY A 431 7.61 -17.28 3.24
N ALA A 432 8.91 -17.19 2.96
CA ALA A 432 9.83 -16.31 3.66
C ALA A 432 9.63 -14.86 3.24
N ALA A 433 9.75 -13.94 4.20
CA ALA A 433 9.70 -12.51 3.96
C ALA A 433 11.05 -12.00 3.43
N ILE A 434 11.05 -10.99 2.57
CA ILE A 434 12.26 -10.30 2.13
C ILE A 434 12.16 -8.81 2.45
N PHE A 435 13.26 -8.18 2.88
CA PHE A 435 13.41 -6.72 3.03
C PHE A 435 14.80 -6.26 2.56
N VAL A 436 14.96 -4.96 2.32
CA VAL A 436 16.24 -4.32 1.96
C VAL A 436 16.78 -3.53 3.14
N VAL A 437 18.09 -3.58 3.36
CA VAL A 437 18.81 -2.62 4.20
C VAL A 437 19.61 -1.71 3.29
N SER A 438 19.41 -0.41 3.42
CA SER A 438 19.87 0.62 2.49
C SER A 438 20.55 1.77 3.23
N ASP A 439 21.48 2.46 2.56
CA ASP A 439 22.09 3.70 3.08
C ASP A 439 21.19 4.93 2.89
N VAL A 440 20.08 4.77 2.16
CA VAL A 440 19.20 5.87 1.73
C VAL A 440 17.84 5.82 2.42
N GLY A 441 17.54 4.73 3.12
CA GLY A 441 16.34 4.58 3.95
C GLY A 441 16.55 5.15 5.34
N GLY A 442 15.50 5.69 5.95
CA GLY A 442 15.47 6.12 7.34
C GLY A 442 15.05 7.57 7.49
N ALA A 443 13.80 7.79 7.87
CA ALA A 443 13.39 9.08 8.44
C ALA A 443 14.43 9.53 9.47
N THR A 444 14.85 10.79 9.42
CA THR A 444 15.80 11.42 10.36
C THR A 444 15.22 11.62 11.78
N GLY A 445 14.13 10.93 12.13
CA GLY A 445 13.40 11.12 13.38
C GLY A 445 13.65 10.01 14.39
N GLU A 446 14.69 10.16 15.21
CA GLU A 446 14.59 9.89 16.65
C GLU A 446 14.86 11.20 17.40
#